data_AF-A0A914U5U4-F1
#
_entry.id   AF-A0A914U5U4-F1
#
_cell.length_a   1.000
_cell.length_b   1.000
_cell.length_c   1.000
_cell.angle_alpha   90.00
_cell.angle_beta   90.00
_cell.angle_gamma   90.00
#
_symmetry.space_group_name_H-M   'P 1'
#
loop_
_entity.id
_entity.type
_entity.pdbx_description
1 polymer ?
#
loop_
_entity_poly.entity_id
_entity_poly.type
_entity_poly.pdbx_seq_one_letter_code
_entity_poly.pdbx_strand_id
1 'polypeptide(L)' 'MEKNITVRGGQCPAQKYWKYCLEKLRTGELTTDWLVTDRGSLADGPKLFEKMNNKEDGCIKVFMRPEHTIAASLAK' A
#
# COMPACT_ATOMS: atom_id res chain seq x y z
N MET A 1 -23.34 30.85 -16.11
CA MET A 1 -22.34 30.34 -15.15
C MET A 1 -23.12 29.78 -13.97
N GLU A 2 -23.65 28.55 -14.07
CA GLU A 2 -24.89 28.20 -13.32
C GLU A 2 -24.77 27.13 -12.23
N LYS A 3 -23.65 26.37 -12.12
CA LYS A 3 -23.63 25.16 -11.26
C LYS A 3 -22.86 25.26 -9.95
N ASN A 4 -22.12 26.35 -9.70
CA ASN A 4 -21.33 26.56 -8.46
C ASN A 4 -20.57 25.31 -7.96
N ILE A 5 -19.94 24.56 -8.87
CA ILE A 5 -19.18 23.34 -8.53
C ILE A 5 -17.71 23.71 -8.31
N THR A 6 -17.15 23.29 -7.18
CA THR A 6 -15.71 23.33 -6.93
C THR A 6 -15.10 21.96 -7.19
N VAL A 7 -14.15 21.87 -8.12
CA VAL A 7 -13.37 20.66 -8.39
C VAL A 7 -12.00 20.79 -7.72
N ARG A 8 -11.58 19.77 -6.97
CA ARG A 8 -10.24 19.69 -6.37
C ARG A 8 -9.57 18.40 -6.84
N GLY A 9 -8.38 18.52 -7.41
CA GLY A 9 -7.56 17.39 -7.87
C GLY A 9 -6.08 17.66 -7.62
N GLY A 10 -5.27 16.60 -7.61
CA GLY A 10 -3.83 16.68 -7.38
C GLY A 10 -3.27 15.39 -6.81
N GLN A 11 -1.95 15.35 -6.63
CA GLN A 11 -1.28 14.25 -5.92
C GLN A 11 -1.62 14.30 -4.42
N CYS A 12 -1.62 13.14 -3.77
CA CYS A 12 -1.86 13.05 -2.33
C CYS A 12 -0.74 13.76 -1.55
N PRO A 13 -1.03 14.78 -0.70
CA PRO A 13 -0.02 15.45 0.11
C PRO A 13 0.34 14.58 1.34
N ALA A 14 1.01 13.45 1.10
CA ALA A 14 1.26 12.41 2.11
C ALA A 14 1.93 12.95 3.37
N GLN A 15 2.88 13.89 3.23
CA GLN A 15 3.59 14.51 4.37
C GLN A 15 2.66 15.23 5.35
N LYS A 16 1.53 15.76 4.86
CA LYS A 16 0.52 16.43 5.69
C LYS A 16 -0.28 15.44 6.55
N TYR A 17 -0.53 14.22 6.05
CA TYR A 17 -1.51 13.31 6.63
C TYR A 17 -0.94 12.04 7.27
N TRP A 18 0.31 11.65 6.98
CA TRP A 18 0.82 10.34 7.41
C TRP A 18 0.81 10.14 8.93
N LYS A 19 1.12 11.17 9.73
CA LYS A 19 1.10 11.10 11.20
C LYS A 19 -0.30 10.81 11.74
N TYR A 20 -1.31 11.48 11.16
CA TYR A 20 -2.70 11.27 11.49
C TYR A 20 -3.14 9.84 11.17
N CYS A 21 -2.83 9.36 9.97
CA CYS A 21 -3.17 7.99 9.56
C CYS A 21 -2.49 6.94 10.44
N LEU A 22 -1.20 7.14 10.77
CA LEU A 22 -0.45 6.23 11.63
C LEU A 22 -1.05 6.15 13.04
N GLU A 23 -1.49 7.27 13.59
CA GLU A 23 -2.13 7.27 14.91
C GLU A 23 -3.43 6.46 14.90
N LYS A 24 -4.26 6.63 13.86
CA LYS A 24 -5.50 5.86 13.69
C LYS A 24 -5.25 4.36 13.55
N LEU A 25 -4.16 3.97 12.89
CA LEU A 25 -3.72 2.57 12.84
C LEU A 25 -3.31 2.05 14.22
N ARG A 26 -2.55 2.86 14.99
CA ARG A 26 -2.05 2.47 16.33
C ARG A 26 -3.17 2.34 17.36
N THR A 27 -4.17 3.22 17.31
CA THR A 27 -5.33 3.16 18.21
C THR A 27 -6.33 2.07 17.82
N GLY A 28 -6.17 1.45 16.64
CA GLY A 28 -7.10 0.45 16.11
C GLY A 28 -8.38 1.05 15.53
N GLU A 29 -8.50 2.37 15.43
CA GLU A 29 -9.64 3.05 14.77
C GLU A 29 -9.65 2.79 13.26
N LEU A 30 -8.49 2.47 12.69
CA LEU A 30 -8.31 2.08 11.31
C LEU A 30 -7.55 0.75 11.24
N THR A 31 -8.05 -0.21 10.46
CA THR A 31 -7.36 -1.48 10.16
C THR A 31 -7.18 -1.64 8.65
N THR A 32 -6.00 -2.05 8.20
CA THR A 32 -5.65 -2.15 6.77
C THR A 32 -5.17 -3.54 6.35
N ASP A 33 -5.35 -4.55 7.20
CA ASP A 33 -4.84 -5.92 6.98
C ASP A 33 -5.41 -6.57 5.72
N TRP A 34 -6.64 -6.19 5.35
CA TRP A 34 -7.34 -6.67 4.16
C TRP A 34 -6.82 -6.07 2.85
N LEU A 35 -6.03 -4.99 2.90
CA LEU A 35 -5.58 -4.29 1.70
C LEU A 35 -4.52 -5.11 0.94
N VAL A 36 -3.63 -5.79 1.67
CA VAL A 36 -2.51 -6.57 1.12
C VAL A 36 -2.94 -8.00 0.82
N THR A 37 -3.31 -8.25 -0.43
CA THR A 37 -3.75 -9.55 -0.94
C THR A 37 -2.58 -10.48 -1.27
N ASP A 38 -1.49 -9.93 -1.79
CA ASP A 38 -0.38 -10.71 -2.33
C ASP A 38 0.94 -10.32 -1.65
N ARG A 39 1.79 -11.30 -1.38
CA ARG A 39 3.10 -11.13 -0.72
C ARG A 39 4.16 -11.90 -1.48
N GLY A 40 5.36 -11.32 -1.60
CA GLY A 40 6.48 -11.99 -2.27
C GLY A 40 7.83 -11.35 -1.97
N SER A 41 8.87 -11.96 -2.51
CA SER A 41 10.24 -11.44 -2.49
C SER A 41 10.45 -10.33 -3.53
N LEU A 42 11.62 -9.70 -3.53
CA LEU A 42 11.99 -8.79 -4.61
C LEU A 42 12.18 -9.53 -5.95
N ALA A 43 12.63 -10.78 -5.93
CA ALA A 43 12.81 -11.62 -7.12
C ALA A 43 11.47 -11.95 -7.80
N ASP A 44 10.38 -12.01 -7.03
CA ASP A 44 9.02 -12.24 -7.55
C ASP A 44 8.42 -11.01 -8.26
N GLY A 45 9.12 -9.87 -8.21
CA GLY A 45 8.67 -8.58 -8.75
C GLY A 45 8.02 -8.67 -10.13
N PRO A 46 8.72 -9.16 -11.17
CA PRO A 46 8.17 -9.23 -12.53
C PRO A 46 6.81 -9.95 -12.61
N LYS A 47 6.70 -11.11 -11.96
CA LYS A 47 5.46 -11.90 -11.92
C LYS A 47 4.34 -11.16 -11.18
N LEU A 48 4.66 -10.51 -10.05
CA LEU A 48 3.68 -9.79 -9.26
C LEU A 48 3.18 -8.51 -9.96
N PHE A 49 4.05 -7.84 -10.73
CA PHE A 49 3.65 -6.72 -11.57
C PHE A 49 2.71 -7.16 -12.70
N GLU A 50 2.99 -8.29 -13.36
CA GLU A 50 2.10 -8.86 -14.39
C GLU A 50 0.73 -9.21 -13.80
N LYS A 51 0.70 -9.93 -12.67
CA LYS A 51 -0.53 -10.28 -11.96
C LYS A 51 -1.38 -9.05 -11.60
N MET A 52 -0.74 -8.00 -11.07
CA MET A 52 -1.41 -6.75 -10.70
C MET A 52 -1.97 -6.02 -11.94
N ASN A 53 -1.22 -6.00 -13.05
CA ASN A 53 -1.64 -5.39 -14.30
C ASN A 53 -2.86 -6.11 -14.90
N ASN A 54 -2.83 -7.45 -14.91
CA ASN A 54 -3.88 -8.30 -15.46
C ASN A 54 -5.09 -8.41 -14.53
N LYS A 55 -5.00 -7.91 -13.29
CA LYS A 55 -6.04 -7.99 -12.24
C LYS A 55 -6.45 -9.44 -11.93
N GLU A 56 -5.48 -10.33 -11.94
CA GLU A 56 -5.69 -11.76 -11.70
C GLU A 56 -5.91 -12.04 -10.20
N ASP A 57 -6.71 -13.07 -9.92
CA ASP A 57 -7.01 -13.60 -8.58
C ASP A 57 -7.46 -12.56 -7.54
N GLY A 58 -8.06 -11.45 -7.97
CA GLY A 58 -8.48 -10.39 -7.06
C GLY A 58 -7.32 -9.64 -6.41
N CYS A 59 -6.17 -9.54 -7.08
CA CYS A 59 -5.02 -8.76 -6.60
C CYS A 59 -5.38 -7.29 -6.35
N ILE A 60 -5.35 -6.85 -5.09
CA ILE A 60 -5.60 -5.45 -4.67
C ILE A 60 -4.27 -4.73 -4.42
N LYS A 61 -3.40 -5.33 -3.61
CA LYS A 61 -2.09 -4.73 -3.25
C LYS A 61 -1.07 -5.82 -2.97
N VAL A 62 0.09 -5.67 -3.62
CA VAL A 62 1.27 -6.51 -3.39
C VAL A 62 2.16 -5.88 -2.32
N PHE A 63 2.59 -6.66 -1.34
CA PHE A 63 3.68 -6.32 -0.42
C PHE A 63 4.93 -7.13 -0.77
N MET A 64 5.98 -6.45 -1.23
CA MET A 64 7.27 -7.07 -1.53
C MET A 64 8.22 -6.89 -0.35
N ARG A 65 8.77 -8.00 0.15
CA ARG A 65 9.77 -8.00 1.20
C ARG A 65 11.16 -8.28 0.62
N PRO A 66 12.10 -7.33 0.68
CA PRO A 66 13.46 -7.57 0.22
C PRO A 66 14.21 -8.48 1.21
N GLU A 67 15.12 -9.29 0.68
CA GLU A 67 15.85 -10.33 1.41
C GLU A 67 16.76 -9.77 2.52
N HIS A 68 17.21 -8.51 2.39
CA HIS A 68 18.09 -7.85 3.36
C HIS A 68 17.35 -7.15 4.52
N THR A 69 16.12 -7.55 4.86
CA THR A 69 15.40 -6.94 6.00
C THR A 69 15.91 -7.45 7.35
N ILE A 70 16.01 -6.55 8.34
CA ILE A 70 16.62 -6.76 9.68
C ILE A 70 16.07 -8.00 10.40
N ALA A 71 14.80 -8.37 10.21
CA ALA A 71 14.26 -9.60 10.82
C ALA A 71 14.88 -10.91 10.27
N ALA A 72 15.48 -10.90 9.07
CA ALA A 72 16.30 -12.01 8.59
C ALA A 72 17.75 -11.96 9.12
N SER A 73 18.25 -10.77 9.52
CA SER A 73 19.58 -10.64 10.16
C SER A 73 19.58 -10.95 11.65
N LEU A 74 18.42 -10.88 12.31
CA LEU A 74 18.22 -11.26 13.73
C LEU A 74 17.99 -12.76 13.93
N ALA A 75 17.90 -13.54 12.85
CA ALA A 75 17.72 -14.99 12.88
C ALA A 75 19.04 -15.77 12.69
N LYS A 76 20.20 -15.11 12.86
CA LYS A 76 21.52 -15.73 12.90
C LYS A 76 22.12 -15.60 14.30
#